data_AF-A0A2K3YGE1-F1
#
_entry.id   AF-A0A2K3YGE1-F1
#
_cell.length_a   1.000
_cell.length_b   1.000
_cell.length_c   1.000
_cell.angle_alpha   90.00
_cell.angle_beta   90.00
_cell.angle_gamma   90.00
#
_symmetry.space_group_name_H-M   'P 1'
#
loop_
_entity.id
_entity.type
_entity.pdbx_description
1 polymer ?
#
loop_
_entity_poly.entity_id
_entity_poly.type
_entity_poly.pdbx_seq_one_letter_code
_entity_poly.pdbx_strand_id
1 'polypeptide(L)' 'NKMMRKNLTWDYFKAFTNKQLSDPKTKSIYQKRKIDVESTFGNLKANLGFQRLSVRTQSKVECELGIALMAVNIRKLAR' A
#
# COMPACT_ATOMS: atom_id res chain seq x y z
N ASN A 1 5.03 -18.54 38.10
CA ASN A 1 5.26 -17.14 37.72
C ASN A 1 5.62 -17.03 36.24
N LYS A 2 4.77 -16.42 35.39
CA LYS A 2 5.12 -16.14 33.99
C LYS A 2 5.81 -14.77 33.90
N MET A 3 7.02 -14.72 33.37
CA MET A 3 7.76 -13.48 33.15
C MET A 3 7.34 -12.89 31.80
N MET A 4 6.62 -11.76 31.80
CA MET A 4 6.27 -11.05 30.57
C MET A 4 7.42 -10.12 30.17
N ARG A 5 8.01 -10.36 29.00
CA ARG A 5 8.98 -9.45 28.39
C ARG A 5 8.28 -8.59 27.34
N LYS A 6 8.32 -7.26 27.51
CA LYS A 6 7.85 -6.31 26.50
C LYS A 6 9.00 -5.95 25.55
N ASN A 7 8.67 -5.83 24.27
CA ASN A 7 9.61 -5.32 23.29
C ASN A 7 9.39 -3.81 23.12
N LEU A 8 10.36 -3.03 23.58
CA LEU A 8 10.31 -1.57 23.60
C LEU A 8 10.32 -0.95 22.20
N THR A 9 10.97 -1.61 21.23
CA THR A 9 11.00 -1.17 19.84
C THR A 9 9.61 -1.22 19.21
N TRP A 10 8.84 -2.28 19.48
CA TRP A 10 7.44 -2.37 19.04
C TRP A 10 6.54 -1.33 19.72
N ASP A 11 6.76 -1.06 21.00
CA ASP A 11 6.00 -0.04 21.72
C ASP A 11 6.25 1.36 21.15
N TYR A 12 7.52 1.66 20.79
CA TYR A 12 7.87 2.89 20.08
C TYR A 12 7.13 3.03 18.74
N PHE A 13 7.16 2.01 17.88
CA PHE A 13 6.50 2.09 16.57
C PHE A 13 4.98 2.16 16.66
N LYS A 14 4.36 1.47 17.64
CA LYS A 14 2.92 1.60 17.92
C LYS A 14 2.56 3.02 18.35
N ALA A 15 3.33 3.60 19.27
CA ALA A 15 3.12 4.98 19.71
C ALA A 15 3.27 5.98 18.56
N PHE A 16 4.30 5.82 17.72
CA PHE A 16 4.51 6.64 16.54
C PHE A 16 3.34 6.54 15.56
N THR A 17 2.91 5.33 15.23
CA THR A 17 1.80 5.10 14.29
C THR A 17 0.49 5.66 14.83
N ASN A 18 0.20 5.45 16.12
CA ASN A 18 -0.98 6.02 16.77
C ASN A 18 -0.97 7.54 16.71
N LYS A 19 0.17 8.18 16.99
CA LYS A 19 0.30 9.64 16.89
C LYS A 19 -0.03 10.15 15.48
N GLN A 20 0.44 9.47 14.44
CA GLN A 20 0.14 9.81 13.04
C GLN A 20 -1.33 9.57 12.69
N LEU A 21 -1.93 8.48 13.17
CA LEU A 21 -3.35 8.18 12.91
C LEU A 21 -4.32 9.05 13.73
N SER A 22 -3.86 9.63 14.84
CA SER A 22 -4.65 10.56 15.66
C SER A 22 -4.73 11.95 15.05
N ASP A 23 -3.74 12.37 14.26
CA ASP A 23 -3.76 13.65 13.56
C ASP A 23 -4.88 13.67 12.48
N PRO A 24 -5.86 14.60 12.55
CA PRO A 24 -7.01 14.62 11.64
C PRO A 24 -6.63 14.69 10.16
N LYS A 25 -5.57 15.44 9.83
CA LYS A 25 -5.09 15.60 8.44
C LYS A 25 -4.54 14.27 7.91
N THR A 26 -3.64 13.65 8.67
CA THR A 26 -3.02 12.38 8.29
C THR A 26 -4.03 11.24 8.27
N LYS A 27 -4.99 11.23 9.21
CA LYS A 27 -6.11 10.29 9.23
C LYS A 27 -6.97 10.34 7.97
N SER A 28 -7.30 11.55 7.49
CA SER A 28 -8.10 11.71 6.26
C SER A 28 -7.36 11.18 5.03
N ILE A 29 -6.06 11.45 4.93
CA ILE A 29 -5.21 10.94 3.84
C ILE A 29 -5.14 9.41 3.88
N TYR A 30 -4.96 8.84 5.07
CA TYR A 30 -4.92 7.39 5.25
C TYR A 30 -6.24 6.73 4.83
N GLN A 31 -7.39 7.29 5.22
CA GLN A 31 -8.71 6.78 4.84
C GLN A 31 -8.90 6.76 3.32
N LYS A 32 -8.49 7.82 2.61
CA LYS A 32 -8.54 7.86 1.14
C LYS A 32 -7.65 6.79 0.52
N ARG A 33 -6.40 6.67 0.97
CA ARG A 33 -5.46 5.65 0.48
C ARG A 33 -5.98 4.23 0.68
N LYS A 34 -6.63 3.96 1.81
CA LYS A 34 -7.23 2.66 2.08
C LYS A 34 -8.25 2.27 1.01
N ILE A 35 -9.03 3.23 0.52
CA ILE A 35 -10.03 2.96 -0.51
C ILE A 35 -9.36 2.95 -1.89
N ASP A 36 -8.65 4.00 -2.25
CA ASP A 36 -8.17 4.21 -3.62
C ASP A 36 -6.98 3.31 -3.95
N VAL A 37 -5.98 3.25 -3.07
CA VAL A 37 -4.73 2.54 -3.31
C VAL A 37 -4.92 1.04 -3.16
N GLU A 38 -5.54 0.58 -2.06
CA GLU A 38 -5.73 -0.86 -1.84
C GLU A 38 -6.66 -1.48 -2.89
N SER A 39 -7.72 -0.77 -3.32
CA SER A 39 -8.61 -1.27 -4.38
C SER A 39 -7.89 -1.41 -5.72
N THR A 40 -7.04 -0.43 -6.07
CA THR A 40 -6.24 -0.48 -7.31
C THR A 40 -5.27 -1.66 -7.29
N PHE A 41 -4.55 -1.88 -6.19
CA PHE A 41 -3.65 -3.03 -6.07
C PHE A 41 -4.39 -4.37 -6.01
N GLY A 42 -5.57 -4.41 -5.38
CA GLY A 42 -6.44 -5.59 -5.40
C GLY A 42 -6.87 -5.94 -6.83
N ASN A 43 -7.25 -4.94 -7.62
CA ASN A 43 -7.59 -5.11 -9.03
C ASN A 43 -6.40 -5.63 -9.85
N LEU A 44 -5.21 -5.02 -9.69
CA LEU A 44 -3.99 -5.45 -10.36
C LEU A 44 -3.66 -6.92 -10.08
N LYS A 45 -3.77 -7.34 -8.82
CA LYS A 45 -3.51 -8.74 -8.42
C LYS A 45 -4.55 -9.70 -8.97
N ALA A 46 -5.83 -9.37 -8.82
CA ALA A 46 -6.93 -10.26 -9.19
C ALA A 46 -7.14 -10.38 -10.71
N ASN A 47 -7.02 -9.26 -11.44
CA ASN A 47 -7.38 -9.20 -12.86
C ASN A 47 -6.18 -9.30 -13.82
N LEU A 48 -4.99 -8.87 -13.38
CA LEU A 48 -3.77 -8.91 -14.19
C LEU A 48 -2.72 -9.87 -13.64
N GLY A 49 -2.97 -10.54 -12.52
CA GLY A 49 -1.99 -11.46 -11.90
C GLY A 49 -0.71 -10.75 -11.45
N PHE A 50 -0.75 -9.44 -11.23
CA PHE A 50 0.43 -8.63 -10.90
C PHE A 50 0.85 -8.85 -9.44
N GLN A 51 1.60 -9.93 -9.21
CA GLN A 51 2.03 -10.35 -7.87
C GLN A 51 3.38 -9.76 -7.45
N ARG A 52 4.27 -9.51 -8.41
CA ARG A 52 5.63 -9.02 -8.16
C ARG A 52 6.11 -8.18 -9.33
N LEU A 53 7.01 -7.25 -9.01
CA LEU A 53 7.80 -6.54 -10.01
C LEU A 53 8.87 -7.49 -10.58
N SER A 54 9.06 -7.42 -11.89
CA SER A 54 10.10 -8.15 -12.60
C SER A 54 11.46 -7.45 -12.51
N VAL A 55 11.46 -6.13 -12.31
CA VAL A 55 12.66 -5.28 -12.25
C VAL A 55 12.93 -4.74 -10.84
N ARG A 56 14.18 -4.32 -10.59
CA ARG A 56 14.62 -3.82 -9.26
C ARG A 56 15.00 -2.34 -9.24
N THR A 57 15.43 -1.78 -10.38
CA THR A 57 15.85 -0.38 -10.47
C THR A 57 14.62 0.53 -10.43
N GLN A 58 14.67 1.59 -9.63
CA GLN A 58 13.54 2.50 -9.41
C GLN A 58 12.88 2.98 -10.72
N SER A 59 13.65 3.50 -11.67
CA SER A 59 13.10 3.97 -12.95
C SER A 59 12.38 2.86 -13.75
N LYS A 60 12.89 1.63 -13.70
CA LYS A 60 12.26 0.48 -14.34
C LYS A 60 11.00 0.04 -13.60
N VAL A 61 11.01 0.10 -12.26
CA VAL A 61 9.86 -0.24 -11.43
C VAL A 61 8.70 0.74 -11.69
N GLU A 62 9.01 2.03 -11.76
CA GLU A 62 8.03 3.07 -12.10
C GLU A 62 7.41 2.82 -13.49
N CYS A 63 8.24 2.44 -14.47
CA CYS A 63 7.77 2.09 -15.81
C CYS A 63 6.87 0.84 -15.81
N GLU A 64 7.30 -0.25 -15.18
CA GLU A 64 6.53 -1.50 -15.10
C GLU A 64 5.17 -1.29 -14.42
N LEU A 65 5.15 -0.58 -13.30
CA LEU A 65 3.92 -0.23 -12.60
C LEU A 65 3.02 0.67 -13.45
N GLY A 66 3.61 1.65 -14.16
CA GLY A 66 2.89 2.53 -15.07
C GLY A 66 2.18 1.78 -16.20
N ILE A 67 2.86 0.80 -16.81
CA ILE A 67 2.28 -0.07 -17.85
C ILE A 67 1.12 -0.89 -17.27
N ALA A 68 1.30 -1.49 -16.09
CA ALA A 68 0.25 -2.29 -15.45
C ALA A 68 -1.00 -1.45 -15.13
N LEU A 69 -0.82 -0.23 -14.62
CA LEU A 69 -1.92 0.71 -14.36
C LEU A 69 -2.60 1.16 -15.66
N MET A 70 -1.83 1.41 -16.71
CA MET A 70 -2.37 1.77 -18.03
C MET A 70 -3.22 0.65 -18.62
N ALA A 71 -2.80 -0.61 -18.47
CA ALA A 71 -3.58 -1.78 -18.90
C ALA A 71 -4.93 -1.86 -18.18
N VAL A 72 -4.99 -1.57 -16.89
CA VAL A 72 -6.26 -1.49 -16.13
C VAL A 72 -7.15 -0.39 -16.69
N ASN A 73 -6.59 0.80 -16.96
CA ASN A 73 -7.34 1.93 -17.49
C ASN A 73 -7.89 1.65 -18.90
N ILE A 74 -7.08 1.06 -19.80
CA ILE A 74 -7.51 0.67 -21.14
C ILE A 74 -8.65 -0.35 -21.06
N ARG A 75 -8.52 -1.37 -20.18
CA ARG A 75 -9.59 -2.37 -19.98
C ARG A 75 -10.88 -1.75 -19.46
N LYS A 76 -10.80 -0.67 -18.68
CA LYS A 76 -11.97 0.08 -18.21
C LYS A 76 -12.61 0.93 -19.32
N LEU A 77 -11.82 1.48 -20.24
CA LEU A 77 -12.30 2.30 -21.36
C LEU A 77 -12.86 1.46 -22.52
N ALA A 78 -12.29 0.29 -22.76
CA ALA A 78 -12.73 -0.63 -23.81
C ALA A 78 -14.05 -1.35 -23.49
N ARG A 79 -14.61 -1.11 -22.30
CA ARG A 79 -15.83 -1.70 -21.79
C ARG A 79 -16.90 -0.63 -21.69
#